data_AF-A0A352QQT1-F1
#
_entry.id   AF-A0A352QQT1-F1
#
_cell.length_a   1.000
_cell.length_b   1.000
_cell.length_c   1.000
_cell.angle_alpha   90.00
_cell.angle_beta   90.00
_cell.angle_gamma   90.00
#
_symmetry.space_group_name_H-M   'P 1'
#
loop_
_entity.id
_entity.type
_entity.pdbx_description
1 polymer ?
#
loop_
_entity_poly.entity_id
_entity_poly.type
_entity_poly.pdbx_seq_one_letter_code
_entity_poly.pdbx_strand_id
1 'polypeptide(L)'
;MRRLALLLPLLMLLAACASTGGTPMPPLTSTATVDLERYMGRWWVIANVPYFAERGKVATADIYALREDGRIANTYAYRKAFGKPEKSMDGVATVVPGTNNAQWRIAFFGGLVKADLLVMEVAPDYSWALIGHPKRKLAWIFAREQTMDEALYQQLRAKFAAWGYDPATIARIPQLPEQAGQPGFQ
;
A
#
# COMPACT_ATOMS: atom_id res chain seq x y z
N MET A 1 -72.88 23.57 -15.97
CA MET A 1 -71.76 23.81 -15.03
C MET A 1 -70.58 22.95 -15.49
N ARG A 2 -69.47 23.60 -15.87
CA ARG A 2 -68.29 22.98 -16.48
C ARG A 2 -67.55 22.08 -15.48
N ARG A 3 -67.18 20.85 -15.87
CA ARG A 3 -66.08 20.11 -15.25
C ARG A 3 -65.11 19.66 -16.34
N LEU A 4 -64.01 20.40 -16.40
CA LEU A 4 -62.86 20.22 -17.26
C LEU A 4 -62.02 19.08 -16.65
N ALA A 5 -61.89 17.94 -17.33
CA ALA A 5 -60.95 16.90 -16.93
C ALA A 5 -59.74 16.96 -17.89
N LEU A 6 -58.68 17.65 -17.46
CA LEU A 6 -57.37 17.60 -18.09
C LEU A 6 -56.73 16.23 -17.77
N LEU A 7 -56.48 15.42 -18.80
CA LEU A 7 -55.59 14.26 -18.72
C LEU A 7 -54.21 14.68 -19.25
N LEU A 8 -53.26 14.77 -18.32
CA LEU A 8 -51.86 15.12 -18.52
C LEU A 8 -51.12 13.93 -19.18
N PRO A 9 -50.37 14.11 -20.28
CA PRO A 9 -49.59 13.02 -20.88
C PRO A 9 -48.33 12.75 -20.04
N LEU A 10 -48.13 11.47 -19.72
CA LEU A 10 -47.06 10.95 -18.87
C LEU A 10 -45.69 11.10 -19.55
N LEU A 11 -44.79 11.74 -18.82
CA LEU A 11 -43.39 12.07 -19.07
C LEU A 11 -42.53 10.92 -19.64
N MET A 12 -41.90 11.21 -20.79
CA MET A 12 -40.46 11.41 -20.97
C MET A 12 -39.43 10.48 -20.27
N LEU A 13 -38.63 9.85 -21.15
CA LEU A 13 -37.16 9.77 -21.16
C LEU A 13 -36.45 8.95 -20.06
N LEU A 14 -36.20 7.68 -20.38
CA LEU A 14 -35.06 6.91 -19.88
C LEU A 14 -33.73 7.52 -20.38
N ALA A 15 -33.23 8.53 -19.67
CA ALA A 15 -31.82 8.92 -19.73
C ALA A 15 -31.07 8.22 -18.58
N ALA A 16 -30.83 6.92 -18.74
CA ALA A 16 -29.95 6.18 -17.83
C ALA A 16 -28.51 6.65 -18.05
N CYS A 17 -28.03 7.45 -17.11
CA CYS A 17 -26.68 7.97 -17.07
C CYS A 17 -25.67 6.82 -16.90
N ALA A 18 -24.99 6.43 -17.97
CA ALA A 18 -23.71 5.73 -17.87
C ALA A 18 -22.67 6.71 -17.30
N SER A 19 -22.49 6.70 -15.98
CA SER A 19 -21.51 7.53 -15.27
C SER A 19 -20.47 6.66 -14.56
N THR A 20 -19.79 5.78 -15.30
CA THR A 20 -18.51 5.20 -14.86
C THR A 20 -17.39 6.12 -15.30
N GLY A 21 -17.21 7.22 -14.56
CA GLY A 21 -16.19 8.22 -14.86
C GLY A 21 -15.95 9.09 -13.65
N GLY A 22 -15.51 8.50 -12.54
CA GLY A 22 -15.06 9.27 -11.38
C GLY A 22 -13.97 10.26 -11.80
N THR A 23 -14.07 11.49 -11.34
CA THR A 23 -13.04 12.51 -11.53
C THR A 23 -11.68 11.99 -11.07
N PRO A 24 -10.59 12.19 -11.85
CA PRO A 24 -9.26 11.78 -11.43
C PRO A 24 -8.93 12.42 -10.08
N MET A 25 -8.72 11.62 -9.05
CA MET A 25 -8.29 12.13 -7.75
C MET A 25 -6.87 12.71 -7.87
N PRO A 26 -6.57 13.83 -7.18
CA PRO A 26 -5.20 14.33 -7.11
C PRO A 26 -4.27 13.28 -6.49
N PRO A 27 -2.96 13.33 -6.78
CA PRO A 27 -1.99 12.43 -6.17
C PRO A 27 -2.13 12.43 -4.64
N LEU A 28 -2.09 11.23 -4.04
CA LEU A 28 -2.09 11.10 -2.59
C LEU A 28 -0.82 11.74 -2.01
N THR A 29 -0.98 12.47 -0.92
CA THR A 29 0.10 12.99 -0.10
C THR A 29 0.01 12.38 1.30
N SER A 30 1.15 12.31 1.99
CA SER A 30 1.20 11.89 3.38
C SER A 30 1.31 13.10 4.30
N THR A 31 0.69 13.01 5.48
CA THR A 31 0.85 13.94 6.59
C THR A 31 1.72 13.38 7.72
N ALA A 32 2.27 12.18 7.54
CA ALA A 32 3.16 11.57 8.53
C ALA A 32 4.47 12.35 8.69
N THR A 33 5.10 12.17 9.85
CA THR A 33 6.47 12.62 10.11
C THR A 33 7.31 11.40 10.45
N VAL A 34 8.45 11.23 9.77
CA VAL A 34 9.30 10.04 9.92
C VAL A 34 10.68 10.45 10.45
N ASP A 35 11.00 10.01 11.67
CA ASP A 35 12.38 9.86 12.11
C ASP A 35 13.05 8.75 11.31
N LEU A 36 14.02 9.10 10.46
CA LEU A 36 14.69 8.17 9.57
C LEU A 36 15.52 7.15 10.33
N GLU A 37 16.23 7.54 11.39
CA GLU A 37 17.11 6.64 12.13
C GLU A 37 16.30 5.51 12.77
N ARG A 38 15.17 5.87 13.38
CA ARG A 38 14.23 4.89 13.96
C ARG A 38 13.51 4.04 12.92
N TYR A 39 13.39 4.54 11.68
CA TYR A 39 12.75 3.82 10.59
C TYR A 39 13.66 2.78 9.93
N MET A 40 14.98 2.90 10.06
CA MET A 40 15.93 1.96 9.47
C MET A 40 15.78 0.53 10.04
N GLY A 41 16.45 -0.42 9.41
CA GLY A 41 16.38 -1.83 9.71
C GLY A 41 15.32 -2.55 8.90
N ARG A 42 14.97 -3.76 9.36
CA ARG A 42 14.04 -4.64 8.65
C ARG A 42 12.58 -4.31 8.97
N TRP A 43 11.76 -4.40 7.94
CA TRP A 43 10.31 -4.43 7.99
C TRP A 43 9.81 -5.66 7.25
N TRP A 44 9.07 -6.52 7.93
CA TRP A 44 8.33 -7.60 7.29
C TRP A 44 7.10 -7.03 6.61
N VAL A 45 6.88 -7.44 5.37
CA VAL A 45 5.70 -7.04 4.60
C VAL A 45 4.56 -7.99 4.97
N ILE A 46 3.74 -7.59 5.94
CA ILE A 46 2.65 -8.40 6.47
C ILE A 46 1.51 -8.54 5.45
N ALA A 47 1.24 -7.48 4.70
CA ALA A 47 0.22 -7.46 3.67
C ALA A 47 0.54 -6.44 2.59
N ASN A 48 0.01 -6.64 1.39
CA ASN A 48 0.08 -5.67 0.31
C ASN A 48 -1.18 -5.72 -0.56
N VAL A 49 -1.30 -4.78 -1.50
CA VAL A 49 -2.14 -4.98 -2.70
C VAL A 49 -1.34 -5.85 -3.68
N PRO A 50 -1.72 -7.11 -3.94
CA PRO A 50 -0.89 -8.03 -4.71
C PRO A 50 -0.75 -7.60 -6.17
N TYR A 51 0.49 -7.42 -6.62
CA TYR A 51 0.82 -7.06 -8.01
C TYR A 51 1.85 -8.00 -8.62
N PHE A 52 2.02 -7.94 -9.95
CA PHE A 52 2.73 -8.95 -10.73
C PHE A 52 4.15 -9.26 -10.22
N ALA A 53 4.86 -8.27 -9.67
CA ALA A 53 6.24 -8.46 -9.22
C ALA A 53 6.33 -9.11 -7.83
N GLU A 54 5.31 -8.99 -6.97
CA GLU A 54 5.33 -9.50 -5.59
C GLU A 54 4.40 -10.69 -5.33
N ARG A 55 3.40 -10.90 -6.19
CA ARG A 55 2.42 -11.96 -6.01
C ARG A 55 3.07 -13.34 -5.92
N GLY A 56 2.64 -14.13 -4.92
CA GLY A 56 3.12 -15.49 -4.68
C GLY A 56 4.50 -15.57 -4.03
N LYS A 57 5.13 -14.45 -3.67
CA LYS A 57 6.31 -14.45 -2.81
C LYS A 57 5.89 -14.64 -1.34
N VAL A 58 6.79 -15.23 -0.57
CA VAL A 58 6.64 -15.46 0.87
C VAL A 58 7.86 -14.95 1.63
N ALA A 59 7.71 -14.79 2.95
CA ALA A 59 8.75 -14.27 3.85
C ALA A 59 9.37 -12.97 3.32
N THR A 60 8.53 -12.06 2.83
CA THR A 60 8.95 -10.81 2.19
C THR A 60 9.30 -9.75 3.23
N ALA A 61 10.40 -9.04 3.02
CA ALA A 61 10.83 -7.94 3.87
C ALA A 61 11.50 -6.83 3.06
N ASP A 62 11.32 -5.59 3.48
CA ASP A 62 12.16 -4.46 3.06
C ASP A 62 13.16 -4.13 4.17
N ILE A 63 14.42 -3.93 3.81
CA ILE A 63 15.50 -3.64 4.75
C ILE A 63 16.10 -2.31 4.35
N TYR A 64 15.99 -1.32 5.25
CA TYR A 64 16.47 0.04 5.00
C TYR A 64 17.73 0.33 5.79
N ALA A 65 18.71 0.97 5.15
CA ALA A 65 19.90 1.47 5.81
C ALA A 65 20.22 2.88 5.34
N LEU A 66 20.44 3.80 6.28
CA LEU A 66 20.83 5.16 5.99
C LEU A 66 22.29 5.17 5.49
N ARG A 67 22.55 5.93 4.43
CA ARG A 67 23.88 6.07 3.82
C ARG A 67 24.51 7.39 4.23
N GLU A 68 25.83 7.46 4.16
CA GLU A 68 26.59 8.69 4.42
C GLU A 68 26.21 9.84 3.48
N ASP A 69 25.76 9.53 2.26
CA ASP A 69 25.29 10.51 1.27
C ASP A 69 23.85 10.99 1.49
N GLY A 70 23.23 10.62 2.62
CA GLY A 70 21.86 11.00 2.97
C GLY A 70 20.75 10.24 2.22
N ARG A 71 21.11 9.33 1.31
CA ARG A 71 20.16 8.41 0.68
C ARG A 71 19.93 7.18 1.56
N ILE A 72 18.99 6.34 1.17
CA ILE A 72 18.62 5.13 1.90
C ILE A 72 18.87 3.94 0.98
N ALA A 73 19.71 2.99 1.39
CA ALA A 73 19.78 1.69 0.74
C ALA A 73 18.49 0.92 1.06
N ASN A 74 17.85 0.34 0.05
CA ASN A 74 16.68 -0.52 0.20
C ASN A 74 16.99 -1.90 -0.37
N THR A 75 16.95 -2.94 0.46
CA THR A 75 17.02 -4.34 0.04
C THR A 75 15.66 -5.00 0.25
N TYR A 76 14.99 -5.33 -0.85
CA TYR A 76 13.77 -6.14 -0.83
C TYR A 76 14.14 -7.63 -0.86
N ALA A 77 13.91 -8.34 0.24
CA ALA A 77 14.18 -9.77 0.41
C ALA A 77 12.89 -10.60 0.27
N TYR A 78 12.97 -11.79 -0.33
CA TYR A 78 11.83 -12.68 -0.52
C TYR A 78 12.22 -14.13 -0.83
N ARG A 79 11.26 -15.05 -0.72
CA ARG A 79 11.35 -16.42 -1.25
C ARG A 79 10.25 -16.67 -2.27
N LYS A 80 10.52 -17.53 -3.26
CA LYS A 80 9.50 -17.97 -4.23
C LYS A 80 8.46 -18.92 -3.62
N ALA A 81 8.84 -19.63 -2.56
CA ALA A 81 8.02 -20.49 -1.72
C ALA A 81 8.85 -20.86 -0.48
N PHE A 82 8.21 -21.33 0.58
CA PHE A 82 8.94 -21.88 1.73
C PHE A 82 9.81 -23.07 1.29
N GLY A 83 11.00 -23.20 1.86
CA GLY A 83 12.01 -24.19 1.44
C GLY A 83 12.79 -23.84 0.17
N LYS A 84 12.46 -22.75 -0.53
CA LYS A 84 13.31 -22.22 -1.63
C LYS A 84 14.33 -21.22 -1.09
N PRO A 85 15.49 -21.05 -1.76
CA PRO A 85 16.48 -20.04 -1.38
C PRO A 85 15.88 -18.63 -1.35
N GLU A 86 16.40 -17.82 -0.43
CA GLU A 86 16.11 -16.39 -0.41
C GLU A 86 16.71 -15.70 -1.62
N LYS A 87 16.02 -14.66 -2.07
CA LYS A 87 16.45 -13.76 -3.12
C LYS A 87 16.28 -12.34 -2.63
N SER A 88 17.07 -11.43 -3.19
CA SER A 88 16.96 -10.02 -2.90
C SER A 88 16.97 -9.17 -4.18
N MET A 89 16.48 -7.95 -4.06
CA MET A 89 16.59 -6.90 -5.06
C MET A 89 16.97 -5.60 -4.35
N ASP A 90 18.08 -5.02 -4.77
CA ASP A 90 18.61 -3.79 -4.17
C ASP A 90 18.17 -2.55 -4.95
N GLY A 91 17.85 -1.51 -4.21
CA GLY A 91 17.50 -0.19 -4.69
C GLY A 91 18.08 0.91 -3.81
N VAL A 92 17.96 2.14 -4.29
CA VAL A 92 18.34 3.34 -3.54
C VAL A 92 17.15 4.27 -3.48
N ALA A 93 16.72 4.60 -2.27
CA ALA A 93 15.67 5.54 -1.99
C ALA A 93 16.25 6.93 -1.66
N THR A 94 15.54 7.98 -2.07
CA THR A 94 15.83 9.37 -1.73
C THR A 94 14.56 10.01 -1.20
N VAL A 95 14.66 10.70 -0.07
CA VAL A 95 13.55 11.46 0.52
C VAL A 95 13.23 12.67 -0.35
N VAL A 96 11.94 12.92 -0.58
CA VAL A 96 11.47 14.14 -1.24
C VAL A 96 11.50 15.29 -0.22
N PRO A 97 12.20 16.41 -0.50
CA PRO A 97 12.29 17.55 0.41
C PRO A 97 10.92 18.12 0.79
N GLY A 98 10.78 18.61 2.02
CA GLY A 98 9.54 19.25 2.51
C GLY A 98 8.40 18.27 2.83
N THR A 99 8.65 16.96 2.84
CA THR A 99 7.62 15.94 3.10
C THR A 99 7.71 15.32 4.49
N ASN A 100 8.45 15.95 5.42
CA ASN A 100 8.72 15.40 6.76
C ASN A 100 9.23 13.95 6.73
N ASN A 101 10.07 13.65 5.74
CA ASN A 101 10.62 12.32 5.45
C ASN A 101 9.58 11.25 5.08
N ALA A 102 8.34 11.60 4.77
CA ALA A 102 7.28 10.64 4.51
C ALA A 102 7.14 10.23 3.04
N GLN A 103 7.75 10.91 2.07
CA GLN A 103 7.70 10.54 0.66
C GLN A 103 9.09 10.22 0.11
N TRP A 104 9.26 9.02 -0.46
CA TRP A 104 10.52 8.55 -1.00
C TRP A 104 10.40 8.20 -2.48
N ARG A 105 11.46 8.45 -3.23
CA ARG A 105 11.64 7.96 -4.60
C ARG A 105 12.69 6.87 -4.60
N ILE A 106 12.32 5.68 -5.03
CA ILE A 106 13.18 4.49 -5.04
C ILE A 106 13.60 4.19 -6.47
N ALA A 107 14.89 3.94 -6.67
CA ALA A 107 15.48 3.53 -7.93
C ALA A 107 16.06 2.11 -7.80
N PHE A 108 15.62 1.21 -8.68
CA PHE A 108 16.16 -0.15 -8.82
C PHE A 108 16.95 -0.27 -10.13
N PHE A 109 17.88 -1.24 -10.19
CA PHE A 109 18.68 -1.54 -11.39
C PHE A 109 19.38 -0.31 -11.99
N GLY A 110 20.04 0.49 -11.15
CA GLY A 110 20.75 1.70 -11.61
C GLY A 110 19.83 2.83 -12.11
N GLY A 111 18.52 2.79 -11.79
CA GLY A 111 17.56 3.83 -12.16
C GLY A 111 16.65 3.52 -13.34
N LEU A 112 16.76 2.31 -13.91
CA LEU A 112 15.86 1.83 -14.97
C LEU A 112 14.42 1.70 -14.50
N VAL A 113 14.23 1.30 -13.23
CA VAL A 113 12.91 1.17 -12.61
C VAL A 113 12.83 2.14 -11.44
N LYS A 114 11.77 2.94 -11.42
CA LYS A 114 11.49 3.91 -10.37
C LYS A 114 10.16 3.60 -9.70
N ALA A 115 10.11 3.78 -8.38
CA ALA A 115 8.89 3.65 -7.59
C ALA A 115 8.77 4.83 -6.63
N ASP A 116 7.53 5.25 -6.36
CA ASP A 116 7.21 6.22 -5.32
C ASP A 116 6.66 5.48 -4.10
N LEU A 117 7.12 5.85 -2.91
CA LEU A 117 6.68 5.32 -1.64
C LEU A 117 6.21 6.48 -0.74
N LEU A 118 5.07 6.28 -0.08
CA LEU A 118 4.52 7.19 0.92
C LEU A 118 4.37 6.44 2.25
N VAL A 119 5.07 6.86 3.29
CA VAL A 119 4.76 6.44 4.67
C VAL A 119 3.53 7.21 5.10
N MET A 120 2.37 6.55 5.15
CA MET A 120 1.08 7.18 5.48
C MET A 120 0.89 7.33 6.99
N GLU A 121 1.37 6.35 7.74
CA GLU A 121 1.34 6.33 9.20
C GLU A 121 2.44 5.40 9.70
N VAL A 122 3.04 5.72 10.84
CA VAL A 122 3.98 4.84 11.55
C VAL A 122 3.62 4.86 13.03
N ALA A 123 3.69 3.69 13.68
CA ALA A 123 3.44 3.59 15.11
C ALA A 123 4.41 4.49 15.90
N PRO A 124 4.01 5.09 17.03
CA PRO A 124 4.92 5.91 17.85
C PRO A 124 6.19 5.15 18.31
N ASP A 125 6.08 3.85 18.50
CA ASP A 125 7.16 2.92 18.87
C ASP A 125 7.85 2.27 17.66
N TYR A 126 7.40 2.57 16.43
CA TYR A 126 7.91 2.02 15.16
C TYR A 126 7.73 0.49 15.03
N SER A 127 6.74 -0.09 15.72
CA SER A 127 6.40 -1.51 15.61
C SER A 127 5.72 -1.88 14.29
N TRP A 128 4.95 -0.95 13.69
CA TRP A 128 4.29 -1.11 12.39
C TRP A 128 4.31 0.20 11.58
N ALA A 129 4.14 0.08 10.27
CA ALA A 129 3.98 1.22 9.36
C ALA A 129 2.99 0.91 8.23
N LEU A 130 2.24 1.92 7.79
CA LEU A 130 1.30 1.85 6.69
C LEU A 130 1.83 2.65 5.52
N ILE A 131 1.97 1.97 4.38
CA ILE A 131 2.67 2.49 3.22
C ILE A 131 1.70 2.55 2.04
N GLY A 132 1.77 3.64 1.28
CA GLY A 132 0.97 3.86 0.09
C GLY A 132 1.82 4.25 -1.12
N HIS A 133 1.18 4.19 -2.28
CA HIS A 133 1.68 4.78 -3.52
C HIS A 133 0.81 5.99 -3.94
N PRO A 134 1.37 7.10 -4.49
CA PRO A 134 0.62 8.32 -4.83
C PRO A 134 -0.63 8.12 -5.69
N LYS A 135 -0.62 7.09 -6.57
CA LYS A 135 -1.74 6.71 -7.44
C LYS A 135 -2.81 5.82 -6.78
N ARG A 136 -2.66 5.48 -5.50
CA ARG A 136 -3.57 4.59 -4.73
C ARG A 136 -3.76 3.20 -5.35
N LYS A 137 -2.75 2.71 -6.08
CA LYS A 137 -2.77 1.38 -6.72
C LYS A 137 -2.03 0.30 -5.93
N LEU A 138 -1.13 0.73 -5.04
CA LEU A 138 -0.33 -0.15 -4.20
C LEU A 138 -0.35 0.40 -2.78
N ALA A 139 -0.43 -0.53 -1.83
CA ALA A 139 -0.36 -0.27 -0.40
C ALA A 139 0.33 -1.47 0.26
N TRP A 140 0.96 -1.22 1.41
CA TRP A 140 1.63 -2.23 2.20
C TRP A 140 1.42 -1.99 3.69
N ILE A 141 1.31 -3.08 4.46
CA ILE A 141 1.37 -3.09 5.92
C ILE A 141 2.69 -3.71 6.32
N PHE A 142 3.51 -2.93 7.00
CA PHE A 142 4.81 -3.35 7.50
C PHE A 142 4.76 -3.58 9.01
N ALA A 143 5.58 -4.52 9.49
CA ALA A 143 5.82 -4.74 10.91
C ALA A 143 7.28 -5.09 11.19
N ARG A 144 7.73 -4.86 12.43
CA ARG A 144 9.06 -5.29 12.89
C ARG A 144 9.14 -6.80 13.13
N GLU A 145 8.01 -7.40 13.51
CA GLU A 145 7.86 -8.84 13.70
C GLU A 145 7.25 -9.52 12.47
N GLN A 146 7.50 -10.81 12.30
CA GLN A 146 6.98 -11.61 11.18
C GLN A 146 5.47 -11.84 11.26
N THR A 147 4.89 -11.76 12.44
CA THR A 147 3.47 -11.99 12.68
C THR A 147 2.82 -10.75 13.25
N MET A 148 1.52 -10.64 13.01
CA MET A 148 0.69 -9.54 13.48
C MET A 148 -0.65 -10.12 13.91
N ASP A 149 -1.08 -9.71 15.11
CA ASP A 149 -2.39 -10.02 15.66
C ASP A 149 -3.50 -9.67 14.66
N GLU A 150 -4.54 -10.51 14.62
CA GLU A 150 -5.61 -10.36 13.64
C GLU A 150 -6.43 -9.09 13.85
N ALA A 151 -6.72 -8.71 15.10
CA ALA A 151 -7.46 -7.49 15.38
C ALA A 151 -6.65 -6.25 14.98
N LEU A 152 -5.35 -6.23 15.30
CA LEU A 152 -4.44 -5.16 14.85
C LEU A 152 -4.37 -5.09 13.33
N TYR A 153 -4.20 -6.21 12.64
CA TYR A 153 -4.18 -6.24 11.17
C TYR A 153 -5.45 -5.66 10.56
N GLN A 154 -6.64 -6.09 11.02
CA GLN A 154 -7.90 -5.57 10.47
C GLN A 154 -8.08 -4.07 10.77
N GLN A 155 -7.69 -3.61 11.96
CA GLN A 155 -7.69 -2.19 12.30
C GLN A 155 -6.81 -1.39 11.34
N LEU A 156 -5.56 -1.83 11.13
CA LEU A 156 -4.60 -1.16 10.25
C LEU A 156 -5.05 -1.19 8.78
N ARG A 157 -5.58 -2.32 8.33
CA ARG A 157 -6.13 -2.50 6.97
C ARG A 157 -7.30 -1.55 6.71
N ALA A 158 -8.21 -1.38 7.67
CA ALA A 158 -9.36 -0.50 7.52
C ALA A 158 -8.99 0.98 7.35
N LYS A 159 -7.88 1.44 7.96
CA LYS A 159 -7.41 2.83 7.84
C LYS A 159 -7.17 3.27 6.40
N PHE A 160 -6.78 2.34 5.51
CA PHE A 160 -6.53 2.65 4.10
C PHE A 160 -7.75 3.23 3.36
N ALA A 161 -8.97 2.95 3.82
CA ALA A 161 -10.18 3.54 3.26
C ALA A 161 -10.17 5.08 3.33
N ALA A 162 -9.63 5.67 4.40
CA ALA A 162 -9.54 7.11 4.57
C ALA A 162 -8.62 7.78 3.53
N TRP A 163 -7.70 7.03 2.93
CA TRP A 163 -6.81 7.51 1.87
C TRP A 163 -7.31 7.14 0.47
N GLY A 164 -8.51 6.57 0.34
CA GLY A 164 -9.14 6.23 -0.94
C GLY A 164 -8.64 4.94 -1.58
N TYR A 165 -8.10 4.02 -0.78
CA TYR A 165 -7.88 2.63 -1.18
C TYR A 165 -9.13 1.79 -0.88
N ASP A 166 -9.25 0.65 -1.54
CA ASP A 166 -10.18 -0.41 -1.14
C ASP A 166 -9.46 -1.40 -0.21
N PRO A 167 -9.77 -1.44 1.10
CA PRO A 167 -9.16 -2.39 2.03
C PRO A 167 -9.31 -3.85 1.60
N ALA A 168 -10.39 -4.20 0.87
CA ALA A 168 -10.63 -5.56 0.40
C ALA A 168 -9.52 -6.08 -0.52
N THR A 169 -8.82 -5.18 -1.22
CA THR A 169 -7.71 -5.52 -2.13
C THR A 169 -6.39 -5.80 -1.42
N ILE A 170 -6.27 -5.47 -0.14
CA ILE A 170 -5.08 -5.70 0.66
C ILE A 170 -5.15 -7.12 1.23
N ALA A 171 -4.20 -7.97 0.86
CA ALA A 171 -4.12 -9.38 1.26
C ALA A 171 -2.85 -9.65 2.06
N ARG A 172 -2.91 -10.58 3.03
CA ARG A 172 -1.73 -10.96 3.82
C ARG A 172 -0.73 -11.73 2.96
N ILE A 173 0.55 -11.56 3.27
CA ILE A 173 1.64 -12.36 2.69
C ILE A 173 2.05 -13.43 3.71
N PRO A 174 2.18 -14.70 3.31
CA PRO A 174 2.69 -15.72 4.21
C PRO A 174 4.13 -15.39 4.65
N GLN A 175 4.33 -15.23 5.95
CA GLN A 175 5.63 -15.01 6.60
C GLN A 175 6.17 -16.31 7.21
N LEU A 176 5.29 -17.24 7.59
CA LEU A 176 5.60 -18.57 8.11
C LEU A 176 4.95 -19.69 7.28
N PRO A 177 5.54 -20.90 7.20
CA PRO A 177 5.04 -22.00 6.38
C PRO A 177 3.57 -22.36 6.60
N GLU A 178 3.11 -22.37 7.86
CA GLU A 178 1.74 -22.70 8.27
C GLU A 178 0.68 -21.72 7.77
N GLN A 179 1.09 -20.52 7.35
CA GLN A 179 0.20 -19.49 6.78
C GLN A 179 -0.04 -19.70 5.28
N ALA A 180 0.82 -20.46 4.60
CA ALA A 180 0.68 -20.69 3.16
C ALA A 180 -0.62 -21.46 2.85
N GLY A 181 -1.44 -20.92 1.96
CA GLY A 181 -2.72 -21.52 1.57
C GLY A 181 -3.87 -21.29 2.55
N GLN A 182 -3.66 -20.56 3.65
CA GLN A 182 -4.73 -20.20 4.58
C GLN A 182 -5.61 -19.07 4.00
N PRO A 183 -6.92 -19.02 4.33
CA PRO A 183 -7.79 -17.93 3.91
C PRO A 183 -7.25 -16.55 4.31
N GLY A 184 -7.34 -15.58 3.39
CA GLY A 184 -6.87 -14.20 3.61
C GLY A 184 -5.39 -13.96 3.30
N PHE A 185 -4.62 -15.03 3.04
CA PHE A 185 -3.27 -14.96 2.50
C PHE A 185 -3.28 -15.13 0.98
N GLN A 186 -2.35 -14.44 0.31
CA GLN A 186 -2.13 -14.59 -1.15
C GLN A 186 -1.45 -15.91 -1.53
#